data_AF-A0A2A3AY35-F1
#
_entry.id   AF-A0A2A3AY35-F1
#
_cell.length_a   1.000
_cell.length_b   1.000
_cell.length_c   1.000
_cell.angle_alpha   90.00
_cell.angle_beta   90.00
_cell.angle_gamma   90.00
#
_symmetry.space_group_name_H-M   'P 1'
#
loop_
_entity.id
_entity.type
_entity.pdbx_description
1 polymer ?
#
loop_
_entity_poly.entity_id
_entity_poly.type
_entity_poly.pdbx_seq_one_letter_code
_entity_poly.pdbx_strand_id
1 'polypeptide(L)'
;MGDFSAIPIRFTWNQSDRFAHFLNGYEIAGGIDRLAEISNAMSAEFRRTSQWRGTALELWLCLFFQHRTRRHTGSEENDPGLDDLCDALRKALNRLSYVESELLTSRLAQHAFWTVSGGPFSRSISAFA
;
A
#
# COMPACT_ATOMS: atom_id res chain seq x y z
N MET A 1 12.49 -9.60 -8.69
CA MET A 1 11.53 -9.03 -9.66
C MET A 1 10.18 -8.91 -8.98
N GLY A 2 9.58 -7.72 -9.00
CA GLY A 2 8.30 -7.45 -8.35
C GLY A 2 7.13 -8.02 -9.14
N ASP A 3 6.79 -9.28 -8.88
CA ASP A 3 5.57 -9.90 -9.41
C ASP A 3 4.41 -9.69 -8.42
N PHE A 4 3.50 -8.78 -8.75
CA PHE A 4 2.32 -8.48 -7.96
C PHE A 4 1.12 -9.38 -8.31
N SER A 5 1.25 -10.29 -9.28
CA SER A 5 0.18 -11.23 -9.65
C SER A 5 -0.14 -12.23 -8.53
N ALA A 6 0.78 -12.41 -7.58
CA ALA A 6 0.61 -13.24 -6.40
C ALA A 6 -0.33 -12.62 -5.33
N ILE A 7 -0.73 -11.35 -5.48
CA ILE A 7 -1.70 -10.73 -4.55
C ILE A 7 -3.06 -11.44 -4.74
N PRO A 8 -3.67 -11.97 -3.65
CA PRO A 8 -4.93 -12.68 -3.73
C PRO A 8 -6.02 -11.89 -4.46
N ILE A 9 -6.87 -12.58 -5.21
CA ILE A 9 -8.01 -11.93 -5.90
C ILE A 9 -8.94 -11.24 -4.90
N ARG A 10 -9.10 -11.82 -3.70
CA ARG A 10 -9.83 -11.24 -2.57
C ARG A 10 -8.85 -10.61 -1.60
N PHE A 11 -8.19 -9.53 -2.00
CA PHE A 11 -7.33 -8.75 -1.13
C PHE A 11 -8.18 -7.79 -0.31
N THR A 12 -8.45 -8.14 0.94
CA THR A 12 -9.32 -7.37 1.85
C THR A 12 -8.51 -6.54 2.84
N TRP A 13 -9.16 -5.56 3.46
CA TRP A 13 -8.62 -4.72 4.52
C TRP A 13 -7.97 -5.52 5.65
N ASN A 14 -8.64 -6.56 6.15
CA ASN A 14 -8.10 -7.36 7.25
C ASN A 14 -6.86 -8.18 6.85
N GLN A 15 -6.72 -8.53 5.57
CA GLN A 15 -5.54 -9.24 5.05
C GLN A 15 -4.40 -8.30 4.68
N SER A 16 -4.70 -7.00 4.51
CA SER A 16 -3.76 -6.03 3.97
C SER A 16 -2.87 -5.38 5.01
N ASP A 17 -3.05 -5.64 6.32
CA ASP A 17 -2.24 -5.02 7.39
C ASP A 17 -0.74 -5.25 7.19
N ARG A 18 -0.30 -6.50 7.07
CA ARG A 18 1.12 -6.81 6.81
C ARG A 18 1.61 -6.22 5.48
N PHE A 19 0.75 -6.26 4.47
CA PHE A 19 1.08 -5.74 3.15
C PHE A 19 1.29 -4.22 3.16
N ALA A 20 0.43 -3.50 3.87
CA ALA A 20 0.50 -2.05 4.00
C ALA A 20 1.85 -1.60 4.59
N HIS A 21 2.38 -2.39 5.53
CA HIS A 21 3.65 -2.12 6.22
C HIS A 21 4.91 -2.62 5.48
N PHE A 22 4.78 -3.24 4.28
CA PHE A 22 5.96 -3.52 3.44
C PHE A 22 6.65 -2.25 2.95
N LEU A 23 5.96 -1.11 2.99
CA LEU A 23 6.53 0.20 2.73
C LEU A 23 6.57 1.03 4.02
N ASN A 24 7.63 1.82 4.17
CA ASN A 24 7.65 2.88 5.18
C ASN A 24 6.98 4.13 4.60
N GLY A 25 5.68 4.28 4.84
CA GLY A 25 4.89 5.37 4.26
C GLY A 25 5.38 6.75 4.67
N TYR A 26 5.99 6.87 5.85
CA TYR A 26 6.55 8.12 6.33
C TYR A 26 7.75 8.58 5.50
N GLU A 27 8.71 7.69 5.27
CA GLU A 27 9.89 8.05 4.49
C GLU A 27 9.54 8.35 3.04
N ILE A 28 8.67 7.54 2.45
CA ILE A 28 8.28 7.69 1.04
C ILE A 28 7.49 8.98 0.80
N ALA A 29 6.61 9.36 1.73
CA ALA A 29 5.83 10.59 1.64
C ALA A 29 6.63 11.84 2.09
N GLY A 30 7.77 11.66 2.76
CA GLY A 30 8.57 12.76 3.31
C GLY A 30 8.06 13.29 4.66
N GLY A 31 7.34 12.47 5.43
CA GLY A 31 6.86 12.82 6.77
C GLY A 31 5.40 12.47 7.02
N ILE A 32 4.98 12.59 8.30
CA ILE A 32 3.60 12.32 8.73
C ILE A 32 2.59 13.30 8.13
N ASP A 33 2.92 14.59 8.08
CA ASP A 33 1.99 15.62 7.61
C ASP A 33 1.65 15.40 6.14
N ARG A 34 2.67 15.18 5.31
CA ARG A 34 2.47 14.91 3.89
C ARG A 34 1.72 13.61 3.63
N LEU A 35 2.00 12.57 4.40
CA LEU A 35 1.27 11.30 4.33
C LEU A 35 -0.21 11.48 4.70
N ALA A 36 -0.49 12.24 5.77
CA ALA A 36 -1.84 12.55 6.21
C ALA A 36 -2.60 13.38 5.17
N GLU A 37 -1.95 14.39 4.56
CA GLU A 37 -2.54 15.17 3.47
C GLU A 37 -2.97 14.30 2.29
N ILE A 38 -2.09 13.41 1.81
CA ILE A 38 -2.38 12.49 0.70
C ILE A 38 -3.57 11.60 1.07
N SER A 39 -3.50 10.94 2.22
CA SER A 39 -4.56 10.02 2.64
C SER A 39 -5.90 10.74 2.85
N ASN A 40 -5.91 11.92 3.47
CA ASN A 40 -7.13 12.67 3.74
C ASN A 40 -7.76 13.18 2.45
N ALA A 41 -6.96 13.69 1.51
CA ALA A 41 -7.44 14.13 0.21
C ALA A 41 -8.08 12.98 -0.58
N MET A 42 -7.44 11.80 -0.59
CA MET A 42 -7.97 10.62 -1.25
C MET A 42 -9.25 10.10 -0.57
N SER A 43 -9.30 10.04 0.76
CA SER A 43 -10.50 9.67 1.49
C SER A 43 -11.66 10.65 1.23
N ALA A 44 -11.39 11.95 1.14
CA ALA A 44 -12.39 12.95 0.80
C ALA A 44 -12.94 12.74 -0.62
N GLU A 45 -12.06 12.47 -1.59
CA GLU A 45 -12.45 12.17 -2.97
C GLU A 45 -13.24 10.86 -3.08
N PHE A 46 -12.85 9.82 -2.33
CA PHE A 46 -13.60 8.58 -2.24
C PHE A 46 -15.01 8.83 -1.70
N ARG A 47 -15.16 9.59 -0.61
CA ARG A 47 -16.50 9.93 -0.06
C ARG A 47 -17.37 10.68 -1.07
N ARG A 48 -16.76 11.47 -1.97
CA ARG A 48 -17.47 12.23 -3.01
C ARG A 48 -17.86 11.38 -4.22
N THR A 49 -17.01 10.41 -4.60
CA THR A 49 -17.12 9.69 -5.88
C THR A 49 -17.43 8.20 -5.74
N SER A 50 -17.35 7.68 -4.52
CA SER A 50 -17.36 6.23 -4.21
C SER A 50 -16.31 5.44 -4.99
N GLN A 51 -15.18 6.08 -5.34
CA GLN A 51 -14.10 5.45 -6.10
C GLN A 51 -12.73 5.85 -5.56
N TRP A 52 -11.89 4.87 -5.26
CA TRP A 52 -10.48 5.12 -4.99
C TRP A 52 -9.74 5.38 -6.29
N ARG A 53 -9.06 6.52 -6.34
CA ARG A 53 -8.28 6.98 -7.50
C ARG A 53 -6.89 7.39 -7.05
N GLY A 54 -5.93 7.23 -7.95
CA GLY A 54 -4.53 7.54 -7.70
C GLY A 54 -3.61 6.51 -8.35
N THR A 55 -2.32 6.78 -8.24
CA THR A 55 -1.25 5.84 -8.59
C THR A 55 -1.21 4.68 -7.60
N ALA A 56 -0.57 3.56 -7.98
CA ALA A 56 -0.36 2.44 -7.07
C ALA A 56 0.35 2.87 -5.77
N LEU A 57 1.29 3.81 -5.86
CA LEU A 57 2.00 4.33 -4.69
C LEU A 57 1.09 5.14 -3.77
N GLU A 58 0.28 6.05 -4.30
CA GLU A 58 -0.66 6.86 -3.50
C GLU A 58 -1.70 5.98 -2.80
N LEU A 59 -2.24 4.99 -3.50
CA LEU A 59 -3.15 3.99 -2.94
C LEU A 59 -2.49 3.20 -1.80
N TRP A 60 -1.21 2.82 -1.95
CA TRP A 60 -0.49 2.08 -0.91
C TRP A 60 -0.13 2.97 0.29
N LEU A 61 0.23 4.24 0.06
CA LEU A 61 0.46 5.22 1.12
C LEU A 61 -0.81 5.47 1.94
N CYS A 62 -1.95 5.63 1.25
CA CYS A 62 -3.24 5.75 1.91
C CYS A 62 -3.56 4.49 2.73
N LEU A 63 -3.35 3.29 2.17
CA LEU A 63 -3.56 2.03 2.88
C LEU A 63 -2.71 1.94 4.16
N PHE A 64 -1.43 2.30 4.07
CA PHE A 64 -0.52 2.38 5.22
C PHE A 64 -1.04 3.34 6.30
N PHE A 65 -1.46 4.54 5.89
CA PHE A 65 -1.97 5.55 6.82
C PHE A 65 -3.25 5.11 7.54
N GLN A 66 -4.18 4.47 6.82
CA GLN A 66 -5.42 3.96 7.40
C GLN A 66 -5.12 2.88 8.46
N HIS A 67 -4.24 1.92 8.17
CA HIS A 67 -3.90 0.83 9.11
C HIS A 67 -3.25 1.39 10.37
N ARG A 68 -2.38 2.38 10.18
CA ARG A 68 -1.76 3.08 11.30
C ARG A 68 -2.78 3.84 12.13
N THR A 69 -3.70 4.56 11.49
CA THR A 69 -4.77 5.28 12.19
C THR A 69 -5.62 4.32 13.01
N ARG A 70 -6.05 3.19 12.43
CA ARG A 70 -6.78 2.13 13.14
C ARG A 70 -6.05 1.67 14.40
N ARG A 71 -4.74 1.42 14.31
CA ARG A 71 -3.92 1.01 15.48
C ARG A 71 -3.85 2.08 16.57
N HIS A 72 -3.92 3.36 16.22
CA HIS A 72 -3.84 4.47 17.18
C HIS A 72 -5.20 4.81 17.78
N THR A 73 -6.28 4.72 17.01
CA THR A 73 -7.63 5.08 17.46
C THR A 73 -8.39 3.91 18.08
N GLY A 74 -7.98 2.67 17.80
CA GLY A 74 -8.67 1.47 18.25
C GLY A 74 -10.03 1.27 17.58
N SER A 75 -10.31 1.98 16.47
CA SER A 75 -11.60 1.84 15.79
C SER A 75 -11.77 0.44 15.23
N GLU A 76 -12.82 -0.25 15.65
CA GLU A 76 -13.23 -1.55 15.14
C GLU A 76 -14.19 -1.43 13.95
N GLU A 77 -14.61 -0.21 13.60
CA GLU A 77 -15.56 0.02 12.52
C GLU A 77 -14.92 -0.37 11.18
N ASN A 78 -15.48 -1.41 10.58
CA ASN A 78 -15.00 -1.98 9.33
C ASN A 78 -15.64 -1.17 8.20
N ASP A 79 -15.01 -0.05 7.81
CA ASP A 79 -15.45 0.76 6.68
C ASP A 79 -15.33 -0.07 5.39
N PRO A 80 -16.44 -0.44 4.73
CA PRO A 80 -16.40 -1.25 3.51
C PRO A 80 -15.61 -0.55 2.40
N GLY A 81 -15.47 0.77 2.44
CA GLY A 81 -14.61 1.51 1.52
C GLY A 81 -13.13 1.11 1.62
N LEU A 82 -12.68 0.51 2.72
CA LEU A 82 -11.29 0.05 2.86
C LEU A 82 -11.02 -1.26 2.11
N ASP A 83 -12.03 -2.12 1.93
CA ASP A 83 -11.92 -3.27 1.03
C ASP A 83 -11.82 -2.79 -0.43
N ASP A 84 -12.58 -1.75 -0.80
CA ASP A 84 -12.48 -1.13 -2.13
C ASP A 84 -11.11 -0.48 -2.37
N LEU A 85 -10.48 0.10 -1.33
CA LEU A 85 -9.11 0.61 -1.41
C LEU A 85 -8.12 -0.51 -1.74
N CYS A 86 -8.28 -1.67 -1.09
CA CYS A 86 -7.43 -2.82 -1.31
C CYS A 86 -7.58 -3.35 -2.75
N ASP A 87 -8.80 -3.48 -3.26
CA ASP A 87 -9.01 -3.92 -4.65
C ASP A 87 -8.52 -2.89 -5.68
N ALA A 88 -8.70 -1.59 -5.42
CA ALA A 88 -8.16 -0.52 -6.26
C ALA A 88 -6.63 -0.57 -6.32
N LEU A 89 -5.98 -0.75 -5.18
CA LEU A 89 -4.52 -0.91 -5.10
C LEU A 89 -4.05 -2.14 -5.88
N ARG A 90 -4.69 -3.29 -5.68
CA ARG A 90 -4.37 -4.53 -6.41
C ARG A 90 -4.49 -4.33 -7.92
N LYS A 91 -5.58 -3.70 -8.39
CA LYS A 91 -5.79 -3.38 -9.80
C LYS A 91 -4.71 -2.44 -10.33
N ALA A 92 -4.31 -1.43 -9.55
CA ALA A 92 -3.26 -0.49 -9.93
C ALA A 92 -1.90 -1.18 -10.04
N LEU A 93 -1.53 -2.02 -9.07
CA LEU A 93 -0.28 -2.80 -9.07
C LEU A 93 -0.20 -3.76 -10.26
N ASN A 94 -1.30 -4.44 -10.58
CA ASN A 94 -1.37 -5.37 -11.73
C ASN A 94 -1.37 -4.68 -13.10
N ARG A 95 -1.56 -3.36 -13.15
CA ARG A 95 -1.51 -2.57 -14.39
C ARG A 95 -0.15 -1.93 -14.63
N LEU A 96 0.75 -1.96 -13.65
CA LEU A 96 2.09 -1.42 -13.83
C LEU A 96 2.80 -2.16 -14.96
N SER A 97 3.42 -1.40 -15.86
CA SER A 97 4.39 -1.93 -16.79
C SER A 97 5.60 -2.49 -16.02
N TYR A 98 6.41 -3.30 -16.70
CA TYR A 98 7.65 -3.82 -16.13
C TYR A 98 8.56 -2.71 -15.58
N VAL A 99 8.70 -1.60 -16.32
CA VAL A 99 9.54 -0.46 -15.91
C VAL A 99 8.97 0.20 -14.65
N GLU A 100 7.66 0.41 -14.58
CA GLU A 100 7.02 1.01 -13.40
C GLU A 100 7.09 0.09 -12.18
N SER A 101 6.94 -1.22 -12.36
CA SER A 101 7.10 -2.21 -11.29
C SER A 101 8.53 -2.22 -10.74
N GLU A 102 9.54 -2.16 -11.61
CA GLU A 102 10.95 -2.09 -11.20
C GLU A 102 11.28 -0.78 -10.49
N LEU A 103 10.75 0.37 -10.95
CA LEU A 103 10.91 1.66 -10.28
C LEU A 103 10.24 1.66 -8.90
N LEU A 104 9.02 1.14 -8.79
CA LEU A 104 8.32 1.00 -7.53
C LEU A 104 9.10 0.10 -6.57
N THR A 105 9.53 -1.08 -7.04
CA THR A 105 10.31 -2.03 -6.23
C THR A 105 11.64 -1.42 -5.80
N SER A 106 12.32 -0.68 -6.68
CA SER A 106 13.57 0.01 -6.34
C SER A 106 13.35 1.08 -5.27
N ARG A 107 12.27 1.86 -5.38
CA ARG A 107 11.90 2.85 -4.37
C ARG A 107 11.55 2.17 -3.04
N LEU A 108 10.82 1.06 -3.07
CA LEU A 108 10.53 0.27 -1.87
C LEU A 108 11.81 -0.26 -1.24
N ALA A 109 12.77 -0.77 -2.02
CA ALA A 109 14.04 -1.27 -1.51
C ALA A 109 14.93 -0.18 -0.88
N GLN A 110 14.86 1.06 -1.37
CA GLN A 110 15.57 2.20 -0.78
C GLN A 110 15.03 2.58 0.60
N HIS A 111 13.76 2.31 0.86
CA HIS A 111 13.05 2.62 2.10
C HIS A 111 12.64 1.38 2.91
N ALA A 112 13.06 0.19 2.45
CA ALA A 112 12.93 -1.04 3.21
C ALA A 112 14.02 -1.00 4.28
N PHE A 113 13.62 -1.15 5.54
CA PHE A 113 14.53 -1.22 6.69
C PHE A 113 15.73 -2.13 6.37
N TRP A 114 16.90 -1.52 6.12
CA TRP A 114 18.16 -2.24 5.98
C TRP A 114 18.45 -2.97 7.29
N THR A 115 18.41 -4.29 7.27
CA THR A 115 19.44 -5.08 7.98
C THR A 115 20.34 -5.69 6.92
N VAL A 116 21.59 -5.22 6.87
CA VAL A 116 22.68 -5.81 6.08
C VAL A 116 22.80 -7.25 6.60
N SER A 117 22.60 -8.31 5.81
CA SER A 117 23.61 -8.78 4.87
C SER A 117 23.00 -9.82 3.90
N GLY A 118 23.14 -9.59 2.59
CA GLY A 118 23.23 -10.67 1.61
C GLY A 118 22.12 -10.77 0.56
N GLY A 119 22.37 -10.17 -0.61
CA GLY A 119 21.86 -10.68 -1.89
C GLY A 119 20.46 -10.22 -2.32
N PRO A 120 20.19 -10.26 -3.64
CA PRO A 120 19.15 -9.46 -4.27
C PRO A 120 17.77 -9.94 -3.82
N PHE A 121 16.86 -8.98 -3.75
CA PHE A 121 15.44 -9.11 -3.44
C PHE A 121 14.76 -10.23 -4.27
N SER A 122 14.97 -11.47 -3.84
CA SER A 122 14.36 -12.70 -4.31
C SER A 122 13.67 -13.33 -3.11
N ARG A 123 12.63 -12.64 -2.64
CA ARG A 123 11.56 -13.26 -1.89
C ARG A 123 10.30 -12.92 -2.66
N SER A 124 9.83 -13.90 -3.44
CA SER A 124 8.47 -13.88 -3.99
C SER A 124 7.50 -13.42 -2.91
N ILE A 125 6.49 -12.66 -3.32
CA ILE A 125 5.31 -12.35 -2.51
C ILE A 125 4.53 -13.68 -2.29
N SER A 126 5.11 -14.61 -1.55
CA SER A 126 4.56 -15.92 -1.20
C SER A 126 4.08 -15.96 0.25
N ALA A 127 3.87 -14.80 0.87
CA ALA A 127 3.46 -14.68 2.28
C ALA A 127 1.93 -14.57 2.47
N PHE A 128 1.13 -15.01 1.50
CA PHE A 128 -0.33 -15.06 1.57
C PHE A 128 -0.88 -16.50 1.58
N ALA A 129 -0.18 -17.41 2.26
CA ALA A 129 -0.71 -18.74 2.62
C ALA A 129 -1.09 -18.76 4.11
#